data_AF-A0A6B0WCY6-F1
#
_entry.id   AF-A0A6B0WCY6-F1
#
_cell.length_a   1.000
_cell.length_b   1.000
_cell.length_c   1.000
_cell.angle_alpha   90.00
_cell.angle_beta   90.00
_cell.angle_gamma   90.00
#
_symmetry.space_group_name_H-M   'P 1'
#
loop_
_entity.id
_entity.type
_entity.pdbx_description
1 polymer ?
#
loop_
_entity_poly.entity_id
_entity_poly.type
_entity_poly.pdbx_seq_one_letter_code
_entity_poly.pdbx_strand_id
1 'polypeptide(L)'
;WLLAVVASLSALYFLVSLAWAYPYRQLAPATQRWAKVQRLSIWAGISPGPERTPIEAADSLGRAIEVGEPVGHLARSFTRERYGRAAGDADDGEVDRLDRSYREVRNRLVRLALLRPFRLRRRGSGS
;
A
#
# COMPACT_ATOMS: atom_id res chain seq x y z
N TRP A 1 -13.64 -32.41 7.04
CA TRP A 1 -14.11 -31.02 6.81
C TRP A 1 -13.11 -29.95 7.25
N LEU A 2 -12.61 -29.95 8.49
CA LEU A 2 -11.58 -28.97 8.94
C LEU A 2 -10.35 -28.93 8.02
N LEU A 3 -9.79 -30.09 7.66
CA LEU A 3 -8.64 -30.17 6.74
C LEU A 3 -8.94 -29.56 5.35
N ALA A 4 -10.16 -29.77 4.84
CA ALA A 4 -10.59 -29.20 3.56
C ALA A 4 -10.71 -27.67 3.66
N VAL A 5 -11.28 -27.15 4.75
CA VAL A 5 -11.39 -25.70 4.99
C VAL A 5 -10.02 -25.05 5.10
N VAL A 6 -9.11 -25.64 5.88
CA VAL A 6 -7.73 -25.15 6.01
C VAL A 6 -7.02 -25.16 4.65
N ALA A 7 -7.11 -26.27 3.91
CA ALA A 7 -6.51 -26.37 2.57
C ALA A 7 -7.07 -25.32 1.61
N SER A 8 -8.38 -25.09 1.61
CA SER A 8 -9.01 -24.05 0.77
C SER A 8 -8.56 -22.64 1.15
N LEU A 9 -8.47 -22.32 2.45
CA LEU A 9 -7.99 -21.01 2.91
C LEU A 9 -6.51 -20.80 2.58
N SER A 10 -5.68 -21.83 2.73
CA SER A 10 -4.26 -21.77 2.34
C SER A 10 -4.09 -21.59 0.84
N ALA A 11 -4.85 -22.32 0.02
CA ALA A 11 -4.82 -22.17 -1.44
C ALA A 11 -5.26 -20.75 -1.86
N LEU A 12 -6.34 -20.24 -1.27
CA LEU A 12 -6.80 -18.88 -1.51
C LEU A 12 -5.75 -17.84 -1.11
N TYR A 13 -5.15 -17.99 0.08
CA TYR A 13 -4.06 -17.12 0.54
C TYR A 13 -2.87 -17.13 -0.44
N PHE A 14 -2.49 -18.31 -0.93
CA PHE A 14 -1.38 -18.46 -1.88
C PHE A 14 -1.69 -17.77 -3.21
N LEU A 15 -2.90 -17.97 -3.76
CA LEU A 15 -3.35 -17.32 -5.00
C LEU A 15 -3.37 -15.80 -4.87
N VAL A 16 -3.91 -15.28 -3.76
CA VAL A 16 -3.93 -13.84 -3.48
C VAL A 16 -2.51 -13.29 -3.33
N SER A 17 -1.65 -13.99 -2.61
CA SER A 17 -0.24 -13.63 -2.43
C SER A 17 0.50 -13.58 -3.77
N LEU A 18 0.27 -14.56 -4.63
CA LEU A 18 0.88 -14.63 -5.96
C LEU A 18 0.38 -13.50 -6.86
N ALA A 19 -0.93 -13.28 -6.90
CA ALA A 19 -1.55 -12.18 -7.66
C ALA A 19 -1.09 -10.80 -7.14
N TRP A 20 -0.79 -10.68 -5.85
CA TRP A 20 -0.29 -9.46 -5.23
C TRP A 20 1.21 -9.24 -5.46
N ALA A 21 2.02 -10.29 -5.56
CA ALA A 21 3.46 -10.19 -5.75
C ALA A 21 3.85 -10.09 -7.23
N TYR A 22 3.21 -10.89 -8.10
CA TYR A 22 3.56 -11.05 -9.51
C TYR A 22 3.71 -9.73 -10.30
N PRO A 23 2.74 -8.79 -10.26
CA PRO A 23 2.83 -7.57 -11.06
C PRO A 23 3.95 -6.61 -10.62
N TYR A 24 4.59 -6.84 -9.47
CA TYR A 24 5.62 -5.95 -8.95
C TYR A 24 7.01 -6.62 -8.83
N ARG A 25 7.21 -7.83 -9.38
CA ARG A 25 8.47 -8.59 -9.21
C ARG A 25 9.69 -7.95 -9.87
N GLN A 26 9.48 -7.18 -10.94
CA GLN A 26 10.56 -6.51 -11.68
C GLN A 26 10.76 -5.04 -11.28
N LEU A 27 10.04 -4.57 -10.26
CA LEU A 27 10.16 -3.19 -9.79
C LEU A 27 11.24 -3.08 -8.73
N ALA A 28 11.95 -1.97 -8.75
CA ALA A 28 12.90 -1.63 -7.72
C ALA A 28 12.20 -1.48 -6.34
N PRO A 29 12.91 -1.70 -5.22
CA PRO A 29 12.33 -1.86 -3.90
C PRO A 29 11.36 -0.75 -3.45
N ALA A 30 11.71 0.53 -3.66
CA ALA A 30 10.86 1.64 -3.25
C ALA A 30 9.64 1.80 -4.17
N THR A 31 9.85 1.61 -5.47
CA THR A 31 8.81 1.62 -6.51
C THR A 31 7.77 0.54 -6.26
N GLN A 32 8.20 -0.66 -5.91
CA GLN A 32 7.31 -1.75 -5.54
C GLN A 32 6.43 -1.38 -4.33
N ARG A 33 7.03 -0.86 -3.25
CA ARG A 33 6.29 -0.53 -2.02
C ARG A 33 5.31 0.63 -2.25
N TRP A 34 5.72 1.66 -2.98
CA TRP A 34 4.87 2.79 -3.34
C TRP A 34 3.67 2.38 -4.20
N ALA A 35 3.88 1.53 -5.22
CA ALA A 35 2.80 1.04 -6.06
C ALA A 35 1.77 0.19 -5.28
N LYS A 36 2.25 -0.64 -4.33
CA LYS A 36 1.38 -1.40 -3.42
C LYS A 36 0.57 -0.46 -2.51
N VAL A 37 1.17 0.61 -1.99
CA VAL A 37 0.46 1.62 -1.17
C VAL A 37 -0.64 2.31 -1.97
N GLN A 38 -0.37 2.75 -3.19
CA GLN A 38 -1.39 3.37 -4.06
C GLN A 38 -2.56 2.42 -4.33
N ARG A 39 -2.28 1.14 -4.61
CA ARG A 39 -3.35 0.16 -4.81
C ARG A 39 -4.20 -0.06 -3.55
N LEU A 40 -3.55 -0.13 -2.39
CA LEU A 40 -4.25 -0.25 -1.11
C LEU A 40 -5.06 1.01 -0.76
N SER A 41 -4.60 2.20 -1.14
CA SER A 41 -5.34 3.44 -0.91
C SER A 41 -6.64 3.47 -1.73
N ILE A 42 -6.60 3.02 -2.99
CA ILE A 42 -7.80 2.86 -3.84
C ILE A 42 -8.81 1.90 -3.19
N TRP A 43 -8.34 0.77 -2.66
CA TRP A 43 -9.20 -0.18 -1.94
C TRP A 43 -9.79 0.43 -0.67
N ALA A 44 -9.00 1.19 0.07
CA ALA A 44 -9.45 1.97 1.24
C ALA A 44 -10.40 3.13 0.87
N GLY A 45 -10.59 3.42 -0.43
CA GLY A 45 -11.43 4.52 -0.91
C GLY A 45 -10.76 5.89 -0.84
N ILE A 46 -9.43 5.92 -0.70
CA ILE A 46 -8.60 7.12 -0.64
C ILE A 46 -7.81 7.17 -1.95
N SER A 47 -8.31 7.93 -2.92
CA SER A 47 -7.61 8.14 -4.18
C SER A 47 -6.93 9.50 -4.17
N PRO A 48 -5.60 9.58 -4.01
CA PRO A 48 -4.89 10.78 -4.44
C PRO A 48 -5.11 10.93 -5.95
N GLY A 49 -5.49 12.12 -6.40
CA GLY A 49 -5.80 12.36 -7.82
C GLY A 49 -4.59 12.04 -8.73
N PRO A 50 -4.81 11.55 -9.96
CA PRO A 50 -3.75 11.13 -10.88
C PRO A 50 -2.77 12.25 -11.27
N GLU A 51 -3.18 13.50 -11.11
CA GLU A 51 -2.39 14.71 -11.38
C GLU A 51 -1.36 15.05 -10.29
N ARG A 52 -1.41 14.39 -9.12
CA ARG A 52 -0.55 14.73 -7.98
C ARG A 52 0.84 14.12 -8.11
N THR A 53 1.84 14.89 -7.69
CA THR A 53 3.19 14.36 -7.49
C THR A 53 3.19 13.32 -6.36
N PRO A 54 4.18 12.41 -6.31
CA PRO A 54 4.26 11.41 -5.23
C PRO A 54 4.32 12.03 -3.83
N ILE A 55 4.95 13.19 -3.68
CA ILE A 55 5.07 13.90 -2.40
C ILE A 55 3.72 14.50 -1.98
N GLU A 56 2.98 15.11 -2.90
CA GLU A 56 1.63 15.64 -2.62
C GLU A 56 0.62 14.51 -2.35
N ALA A 57 0.73 13.40 -3.10
CA ALA A 57 -0.03 12.20 -2.85
C ALA A 57 0.28 11.64 -1.45
N ALA A 58 1.55 11.63 -1.04
CA ALA A 58 1.96 11.20 0.30
C ALA A 58 1.45 12.09 1.41
N ASP A 59 1.53 13.41 1.25
CA ASP A 59 1.04 14.36 2.25
C ASP A 59 -0.48 14.23 2.45
N SER A 60 -1.23 14.17 1.35
CA SER A 60 -2.68 13.96 1.42
C SER A 60 -3.08 12.60 1.99
N LEU A 61 -2.40 11.52 1.56
CA LEU A 61 -2.65 10.17 2.07
C LEU A 61 -2.27 10.05 3.55
N GLY A 62 -1.12 10.58 3.93
CA GLY A 62 -0.60 10.57 5.31
C GLY A 62 -1.55 11.26 6.28
N ARG A 63 -2.12 12.41 5.88
CA ARG A 63 -3.19 13.08 6.64
C ARG A 63 -4.46 12.24 6.71
N ALA A 64 -4.89 11.63 5.61
CA ALA A 64 -6.12 10.84 5.57
C ALA A 64 -6.07 9.57 6.44
N ILE A 65 -4.90 8.99 6.65
CA ILE A 65 -4.75 7.74 7.42
C ILE A 65 -4.07 7.93 8.79
N GLU A 66 -3.65 9.15 9.12
CA GLU A 66 -2.91 9.54 10.33
C GLU A 66 -1.53 8.83 10.46
N VAL A 67 -0.87 8.61 9.33
CA VAL A 67 0.46 7.96 9.25
C VAL A 67 1.37 8.79 8.34
N GLY A 68 1.61 10.05 8.72
CA GLY A 68 2.27 11.04 7.87
C GLY A 68 3.69 10.68 7.46
N GLU A 69 4.58 10.49 8.44
CA GLU A 69 6.00 10.26 8.14
C GLU A 69 6.26 8.95 7.38
N PRO A 70 5.73 7.78 7.80
CA PRO A 70 5.95 6.55 7.04
C PRO A 70 5.50 6.63 5.57
N VAL A 71 4.40 7.34 5.28
CA VAL A 71 3.96 7.59 3.90
C VAL A 71 4.93 8.53 3.17
N GLY A 72 5.36 9.60 3.83
CA GLY A 72 6.36 10.55 3.31
C GLY A 72 7.69 9.88 2.98
N HIS A 73 8.20 9.00 3.85
CA HIS A 73 9.42 8.23 3.64
C HIS A 73 9.34 7.35 2.40
N LEU A 74 8.22 6.66 2.19
CA LEU A 74 7.99 5.83 1.00
C LEU A 74 7.98 6.66 -0.29
N ALA A 75 7.30 7.81 -0.30
CA ALA A 75 7.26 8.68 -1.49
C ALA A 75 8.60 9.33 -1.80
N ARG A 76 9.34 9.80 -0.78
CA ARG A 76 10.71 10.31 -0.98
C ARG A 76 11.63 9.23 -1.53
N SER A 77 11.53 8.00 -1.02
CA SER A 77 12.32 6.87 -1.51
C SER A 77 11.95 6.48 -2.93
N PHE A 78 10.66 6.46 -3.27
CA PHE A 78 10.20 6.28 -4.65
C PHE A 78 10.75 7.37 -5.58
N THR A 79 10.65 8.64 -5.19
CA THR A 79 11.15 9.77 -5.99
C THR A 79 12.67 9.66 -6.20
N ARG A 80 13.44 9.30 -5.15
CA ARG A 80 14.88 9.06 -5.25
C ARG A 80 15.21 7.91 -6.20
N GLU A 81 14.49 6.79 -6.12
CA GLU A 81 14.74 5.61 -6.94
C GLU A 81 14.31 5.83 -8.41
N ARG A 82 13.23 6.59 -8.64
CA ARG A 82 12.69 6.84 -9.99
C ARG A 82 13.38 7.97 -10.74
N TYR A 83 13.81 9.02 -10.03
CA TYR A 83 14.36 10.24 -10.62
C TYR A 83 15.81 10.54 -10.19
N GLY A 84 16.29 9.90 -9.13
CA GLY A 84 17.68 9.98 -8.70
C GLY A 84 18.55 8.95 -9.44
N ARG A 85 19.79 9.34 -9.74
CA ARG A 85 20.76 8.51 -10.49
C ARG A 85 21.34 7.32 -9.71
N ALA A 86 21.00 7.13 -8.43
CA ALA A 86 21.68 6.20 -7.54
C ALA A 86 20.75 5.06 -7.10
N ALA A 87 20.54 4.07 -7.97
CA ALA A 87 19.88 2.81 -7.61
C ALA A 87 20.81 1.82 -6.87
N GLY A 88 22.03 2.24 -6.49
CA GLY A 88 23.08 1.36 -5.98
C GLY A 88 23.57 1.59 -4.54
N ASP A 89 23.09 2.62 -3.84
CA ASP A 89 23.70 3.10 -2.57
C ASP A 89 22.77 2.99 -1.34
N ALA A 90 21.70 2.19 -1.43
CA ALA A 90 20.85 1.95 -0.26
C ALA A 90 21.56 0.99 0.70
N ASP A 91 22.11 1.53 1.79
CA ASP A 91 22.60 0.76 2.94
C ASP A 91 21.48 -0.11 3.54
N ASP A 92 21.85 -1.22 4.18
CA ASP A 92 20.92 -2.18 4.81
C ASP A 92 19.96 -1.47 5.78
N GLY A 93 20.44 -0.46 6.50
CA GLY A 93 19.62 0.34 7.42
C GLY A 93 18.54 1.19 6.74
N GLU A 94 18.69 1.54 5.46
CA GLU A 94 17.66 2.23 4.68
C GLU A 94 16.60 1.25 4.17
N VAL A 95 17.01 0.04 3.77
CA VAL A 95 16.09 -1.04 3.36
C VAL A 95 15.16 -1.41 4.52
N ASP A 96 15.72 -1.61 5.72
CA ASP A 96 14.94 -1.92 6.92
C ASP A 96 13.96 -0.80 7.30
N ARG A 97 14.38 0.46 7.16
CA ARG A 97 13.51 1.62 7.37
C ARG A 97 12.37 1.63 6.36
N LEU A 98 12.67 1.41 5.08
CA LEU A 98 11.68 1.34 4.01
C LEU A 98 10.64 0.24 4.27
N ASP A 99 11.08 -0.91 4.79
CA ASP A 99 10.20 -2.02 5.15
C ASP A 99 9.34 -1.76 6.38
N ARG A 100 9.88 -1.08 7.40
CA ARG A 100 9.08 -0.64 8.54
C ARG A 100 8.00 0.35 8.10
N SER A 101 8.38 1.37 7.35
CA SER A 101 7.45 2.37 6.80
C SER A 101 6.36 1.70 5.97
N TYR A 102 6.72 0.78 5.08
CA TYR A 102 5.75 0.03 4.28
C TYR A 102 4.78 -0.78 5.13
N ARG A 103 5.28 -1.54 6.12
CA ARG A 103 4.43 -2.37 6.99
C ARG A 103 3.41 -1.53 7.75
N GLU A 104 3.83 -0.40 8.29
CA GLU A 104 2.96 0.50 9.05
C GLU A 104 1.81 1.04 8.17
N VAL A 105 2.15 1.62 7.01
CA VAL A 105 1.18 2.16 6.05
C VAL A 105 0.25 1.06 5.53
N ARG A 106 0.81 -0.09 5.16
CA ARG A 106 0.06 -1.25 4.67
C ARG A 106 -0.97 -1.71 5.70
N ASN A 107 -0.55 -1.91 6.95
CA ASN A 107 -1.45 -2.41 7.99
C ASN A 107 -2.62 -1.45 8.22
N ARG A 108 -2.36 -0.13 8.20
CA ARG A 108 -3.41 0.88 8.30
C ARG A 108 -4.38 0.84 7.11
N LEU A 109 -3.86 0.80 5.88
CA LEU A 109 -4.69 0.77 4.67
C LEU A 109 -5.49 -0.53 4.54
N VAL A 110 -4.90 -1.68 4.85
CA VAL A 110 -5.60 -2.97 4.86
C VAL A 110 -6.76 -2.93 5.85
N ARG A 111 -6.54 -2.41 7.07
CA ARG A 111 -7.62 -2.23 8.05
C ARG A 111 -8.74 -1.35 7.49
N LEU A 112 -8.42 -0.22 6.86
CA LEU A 112 -9.42 0.67 6.28
C LEU A 112 -10.19 0.02 5.11
N ALA A 113 -9.49 -0.69 4.23
CA ALA A 113 -10.09 -1.42 3.12
C ALA A 113 -11.06 -2.52 3.61
N LEU A 114 -10.70 -3.26 4.66
CA LEU A 114 -11.54 -4.32 5.24
C LEU A 114 -12.77 -3.77 5.97
N LEU A 115 -12.69 -2.56 6.53
CA LEU A 115 -13.81 -1.92 7.22
C LEU A 115 -14.79 -1.21 6.25
N ARG A 116 -14.38 -1.00 4.99
CA ARG A 116 -15.18 -0.32 3.97
C ARG A 116 -16.53 -0.96 3.62
N PRO A 117 -16.69 -2.29 3.45
CA PRO A 117 -17.97 -2.88 3.06
C PRO A 117 -19.13 -2.56 4.02
N PHE A 118 -18.86 -2.09 5.24
CA PHE A 118 -19.87 -1.70 6.22
C PHE A 118 -20.40 -0.25 6.09
N ARG A 119 -19.81 0.61 5.24
CA ARG A 119 -20.23 2.03 5.09
C ARG A 119 -21.19 2.31 3.92
N LEU A 120 -21.44 1.34 3.05
CA LEU A 120 -22.32 1.53 1.88
C LEU A 120 -23.82 1.29 2.17
N ARG A 121 -24.22 0.98 3.42
CA ARG A 121 -25.62 0.67 3.80
C ARG A 121 -26.34 1.79 4.57
N ARG A 122 -25.96 3.06 4.39
CA ARG A 122 -26.60 4.19 5.11
C ARG A 122 -26.77 5.46 4.27
N ARG A 123 -27.21 5.33 3.02
CA ARG A 123 -27.68 6.46 2.21
C ARG A 123 -28.84 6.02 1.32
N GLY A 124 -30.02 5.97 1.92
CA GLY A 124 -31.25 5.57 1.27
C GLY A 124 -32.44 5.71 2.22
N SER A 125 -32.79 6.95 2.55
CA SER A 125 -34.14 7.37 2.99
C SER A 125 -34.08 8.87 3.29
N GLY A 126 -34.76 9.66 2.47
CA GLY A 126 -34.83 11.11 2.62
C GLY A 126 -35.08 11.79 1.28
N SER A 127 -36.15 11.38 0.61
CA SER A 127 -36.87 12.21 -0.35
C SER A 127 -37.99 12.93 0.38
#